data_AF-A0A1Y4A0Y8-F1
#
_entry.id   AF-A0A1Y4A0Y8-F1
#
_cell.length_a   1.000
_cell.length_b   1.000
_cell.length_c   1.000
_cell.angle_alpha   90.00
_cell.angle_beta   90.00
_cell.angle_gamma   90.00
#
_symmetry.space_group_name_H-M   'P 1'
#
loop_
_entity.id
_entity.type
_entity.pdbx_description
1 polymer ?
#
loop_
_entity_poly.entity_id
_entity_poly.type
_entity_poly.pdbx_seq_one_letter_code
_entity_poly.pdbx_strand_id
1 'polypeptide(L)'
;MKTYFPEDSVFSRTKNFRWNSAPLEKQYREDKDCFLDLEILGEVIAKFCENSFIKELSPSERLDRVLRKIYDMIKKSDLASQLFCVDSPLAHHAYEAYVFAVCSSFLHASKRVKAMTYLDFVKKNHPLDFVNPDSPNYREPFLLQSEADKLRKFRQRRLNQGRVYIKEGTQWNAITKDSEYEWTRYYDLEETDDVVSKVDKRIGNLYKGIKDALNTEQDGGYQDRVQKSYKKFLSKLRKIKYEDFLELYKADLTRICKSTKDNKYLGINLYRLERRLQPHKIINEVKKLTECSSPELEAELLLKTVFLNEICFPKIYEDLLPNPVGLIDRYANEFYYTLNDEMVISNLILDVLVEKGFLGEEWEAMLLNKVNGMADEVFYNPEKAKEELNTRDFMADHAQEKFIRLLHAGVFIETHMACNFKFSIMDLLI
;
A
#
# COMPACT_ATOMS: atom_id res chain seq x y z
N MET A 1 -14.85 -5.95 24.45
CA MET A 1 -16.07 -5.40 23.81
C MET A 1 -16.97 -6.57 23.47
N LYS A 2 -18.28 -6.48 23.75
CA LYS A 2 -19.26 -7.41 23.18
C LYS A 2 -19.42 -7.08 21.69
N THR A 3 -19.19 -8.04 20.81
CA THR A 3 -19.41 -7.89 19.36
C THR A 3 -20.89 -8.07 19.05
N TYR A 4 -21.35 -7.48 17.95
CA TYR A 4 -22.73 -7.55 17.47
C TYR A 4 -22.92 -8.57 16.34
N PHE A 5 -21.84 -9.20 15.87
CA PHE A 5 -21.92 -10.27 14.89
C PHE A 5 -22.44 -11.56 15.54
N PRO A 6 -23.32 -12.33 14.86
CA PRO A 6 -23.72 -13.66 15.32
C PRO A 6 -22.48 -14.57 15.49
N GLU A 7 -22.46 -15.45 16.50
CA GLU A 7 -21.25 -16.23 16.82
C GLU A 7 -20.80 -17.15 15.65
N ASP A 8 -21.77 -17.73 14.93
CA ASP A 8 -21.53 -18.63 13.79
C ASP A 8 -21.40 -17.91 12.44
N SER A 9 -21.46 -16.57 12.44
CA SER A 9 -21.37 -15.76 11.23
C SER A 9 -19.93 -15.67 10.71
N VAL A 10 -19.76 -15.59 9.38
CA VAL A 10 -18.49 -15.23 8.72
C VAL A 10 -17.94 -13.91 9.27
N PHE A 11 -18.79 -12.96 9.69
CA PHE A 11 -18.35 -11.69 10.27
C PHE A 11 -17.80 -11.81 11.69
N SER A 12 -18.19 -12.84 12.44
CA SER A 12 -17.62 -13.13 13.76
C SER A 12 -16.10 -13.37 13.67
N ARG A 13 -15.62 -13.78 12.48
CA ARG A 13 -14.20 -13.98 12.16
C ARG A 13 -13.39 -12.70 12.09
N THR A 14 -14.00 -11.52 12.04
CA THR A 14 -13.26 -10.25 12.19
C THR A 14 -12.40 -10.24 13.47
N LYS A 15 -12.82 -10.96 14.52
CA LYS A 15 -12.03 -11.16 15.76
C LYS A 15 -10.69 -11.86 15.53
N ASN A 16 -10.54 -12.64 14.46
CA ASN A 16 -9.32 -13.35 14.08
C ASN A 16 -8.36 -12.45 13.30
N PHE A 17 -8.73 -11.21 13.00
CA PHE A 17 -7.88 -10.23 12.35
C PHE A 17 -7.50 -9.10 13.30
N ARG A 18 -6.38 -8.43 12.99
CA ARG A 18 -5.91 -7.24 13.71
C ARG A 18 -6.65 -5.97 13.28
N TRP A 19 -7.77 -6.05 12.55
CA TRP A 19 -8.54 -4.91 12.07
C TRP A 19 -9.31 -4.15 13.15
N ASN A 20 -9.72 -2.93 12.83
CA ASN A 20 -10.79 -2.25 13.53
C ASN A 20 -12.15 -2.77 13.06
N SER A 21 -12.83 -3.55 13.91
CA SER A 21 -14.16 -4.06 13.57
C SER A 21 -15.27 -3.02 13.72
N ALA A 22 -15.03 -1.86 14.35
CA ALA A 22 -16.09 -0.90 14.66
C ALA A 22 -16.83 -0.33 13.42
N PRO A 23 -16.16 0.06 12.33
CA PRO A 23 -16.85 0.49 11.11
C PRO A 23 -17.69 -0.63 10.47
N LEU A 24 -17.14 -1.84 10.41
CA LEU A 24 -17.84 -3.03 9.91
C LEU A 24 -19.07 -3.38 10.76
N GLU A 25 -18.94 -3.30 12.10
CA GLU A 25 -20.06 -3.52 13.03
C GLU A 25 -21.14 -2.44 12.90
N LYS A 26 -20.77 -1.21 12.57
CA LYS A 26 -21.72 -0.13 12.29
C LYS A 26 -22.49 -0.42 11.00
N GLN A 27 -21.78 -0.76 9.93
CA GLN A 27 -22.37 -1.10 8.63
C GLN A 27 -23.32 -2.31 8.75
N TYR A 28 -22.95 -3.32 9.55
CA TYR A 28 -23.81 -4.48 9.84
C TYR A 28 -25.16 -4.12 10.44
N ARG A 29 -25.20 -3.09 11.28
CA ARG A 29 -26.46 -2.64 11.88
C ARG A 29 -27.31 -1.83 10.91
N GLU A 30 -26.68 -1.16 9.96
CA GLU A 30 -27.34 -0.24 9.04
C GLU A 30 -27.90 -0.96 7.80
N ASP A 31 -27.24 -2.02 7.31
CA ASP A 31 -27.65 -2.74 6.10
C ASP A 31 -27.44 -4.25 6.24
N LYS A 32 -28.35 -4.96 6.94
CA LYS A 32 -28.19 -6.41 7.20
C LYS A 32 -28.22 -7.29 5.94
N ASP A 33 -28.85 -6.85 4.86
CA ASP A 33 -29.08 -7.68 3.67
C ASP A 33 -27.77 -7.92 2.90
N CYS A 34 -26.91 -6.90 2.82
CA CYS A 34 -25.55 -7.04 2.28
C CYS A 34 -24.74 -8.13 3.01
N PHE A 35 -25.04 -8.39 4.29
CA PHE A 35 -24.34 -9.38 5.10
C PHE A 35 -24.86 -10.81 4.87
N LEU A 36 -26.14 -10.96 4.48
CA LEU A 36 -26.66 -12.27 4.06
C LEU A 36 -25.97 -12.74 2.77
N ASP A 37 -25.71 -11.83 1.84
CA ASP A 37 -24.97 -12.13 0.60
C ASP A 37 -23.57 -12.71 0.91
N LEU A 38 -22.87 -12.18 1.92
CA LEU A 38 -21.57 -12.71 2.34
C LEU A 38 -21.66 -14.10 2.98
N GLU A 39 -22.64 -14.34 3.86
CA GLU A 39 -22.85 -15.65 4.47
C GLU A 39 -23.08 -16.72 3.39
N ILE A 40 -23.98 -16.43 2.44
CA ILE A 40 -24.28 -17.30 1.31
C ILE A 40 -23.01 -17.56 0.50
N LEU A 41 -22.23 -16.52 0.20
CA LEU A 41 -20.97 -16.68 -0.51
C LEU A 41 -19.99 -17.58 0.25
N GLY A 42 -19.82 -17.37 1.56
CA GLY A 42 -18.97 -18.19 2.41
C GLY A 42 -19.38 -19.66 2.41
N GLU A 43 -20.67 -19.95 2.51
CA GLU A 43 -21.21 -21.32 2.40
C GLU A 43 -20.97 -21.93 1.02
N VAL A 44 -21.21 -21.18 -0.05
CA VAL A 44 -21.00 -21.65 -1.43
C VAL A 44 -19.54 -22.00 -1.65
N ILE A 45 -18.60 -21.18 -1.16
CA ILE A 45 -17.18 -21.44 -1.29
C ILE A 45 -16.77 -22.65 -0.44
N ALA A 46 -17.28 -22.79 0.78
CA ALA A 46 -17.02 -23.97 1.61
C ALA A 46 -17.50 -25.26 0.93
N LYS A 47 -18.74 -25.28 0.41
CA LYS A 47 -19.30 -26.40 -0.37
C LYS A 47 -18.50 -26.67 -1.65
N PHE A 48 -18.02 -25.62 -2.32
CA PHE A 48 -17.14 -25.77 -3.47
C PHE A 48 -15.84 -26.50 -3.12
N CYS A 49 -15.22 -26.16 -1.99
CA CYS A 49 -14.03 -26.86 -1.47
C CYS A 49 -14.30 -28.31 -1.05
N GLU A 50 -15.55 -28.69 -0.79
CA GLU A 50 -15.94 -30.06 -0.46
C GLU A 50 -16.05 -30.98 -1.68
N ASN A 51 -16.14 -30.42 -2.89
CA ASN A 51 -16.19 -31.16 -4.14
C ASN A 51 -14.94 -32.04 -4.33
N SER A 52 -15.12 -33.30 -4.74
CA SER A 52 -14.02 -34.26 -4.94
C SER A 52 -12.96 -33.73 -5.90
N PHE A 53 -13.36 -33.10 -7.01
CA PHE A 53 -12.45 -32.51 -7.97
C PHE A 53 -11.55 -31.44 -7.32
N ILE A 54 -12.12 -30.59 -6.46
CA ILE A 54 -11.36 -29.52 -5.78
C ILE A 54 -10.44 -30.08 -4.70
N LYS A 55 -10.82 -31.18 -4.05
CA LYS A 55 -10.00 -31.88 -3.06
C LYS A 55 -8.79 -32.58 -3.68
N GLU A 56 -8.87 -32.99 -4.93
CA GLU A 56 -7.78 -33.63 -5.67
C GLU A 56 -6.72 -32.62 -6.18
N LEU A 57 -7.08 -31.34 -6.30
CA LEU A 57 -6.14 -30.28 -6.66
C LEU A 57 -5.08 -30.06 -5.59
N SER A 58 -3.90 -29.62 -6.02
CA SER A 58 -2.87 -29.13 -5.10
C SER A 58 -3.39 -27.92 -4.29
N PRO A 59 -2.85 -27.64 -3.09
CA PRO A 59 -3.26 -26.48 -2.30
C PRO A 59 -3.19 -25.15 -3.07
N SER A 60 -2.16 -24.98 -3.91
CA SER A 60 -1.98 -23.77 -4.72
C SER A 60 -3.06 -23.63 -5.80
N GLU A 61 -3.34 -24.71 -6.55
CA GLU A 61 -4.40 -24.69 -7.57
C GLU A 61 -5.78 -24.48 -6.94
N ARG A 62 -6.00 -25.08 -5.76
CA ARG A 62 -7.22 -24.89 -4.99
C ARG A 62 -7.39 -23.43 -4.57
N LEU A 63 -6.34 -22.80 -4.03
CA LEU A 63 -6.35 -21.38 -3.68
C LEU A 63 -6.74 -20.53 -4.90
N ASP A 64 -6.13 -20.77 -6.05
CA ASP A 64 -6.41 -20.00 -7.27
C ASP A 64 -7.87 -20.16 -7.73
N ARG A 65 -8.41 -21.38 -7.71
CA ARG A 65 -9.81 -21.64 -8.05
C ARG A 65 -10.77 -20.99 -7.06
N VAL A 66 -10.45 -21.03 -5.77
CA VAL A 66 -11.24 -20.41 -4.71
C VAL A 66 -11.25 -18.90 -4.86
N LEU A 67 -10.08 -18.26 -5.00
CA LEU A 67 -9.99 -16.81 -5.12
C LEU A 67 -10.67 -16.30 -6.39
N ARG A 68 -10.56 -17.03 -7.51
CA ARG A 68 -11.32 -16.75 -8.73
C ARG A 68 -12.81 -16.82 -8.50
N LYS A 69 -13.28 -17.90 -7.87
CA LYS A 69 -14.70 -18.09 -7.58
C LYS A 69 -15.26 -17.02 -6.64
N ILE A 70 -14.48 -16.60 -5.65
CA ILE A 70 -14.84 -15.48 -4.78
C ILE A 70 -14.93 -14.20 -5.62
N TYR A 71 -13.90 -13.86 -6.40
CA TYR A 71 -13.86 -12.67 -7.24
C TYR A 71 -15.05 -12.58 -8.20
N ASP A 72 -15.41 -13.69 -8.85
CA ASP A 72 -16.51 -13.74 -9.81
C ASP A 72 -17.89 -13.64 -9.14
N MET A 73 -18.01 -14.01 -7.86
CA MET A 73 -19.28 -14.07 -7.13
C MET A 73 -19.52 -12.91 -6.16
N ILE A 74 -18.48 -12.17 -5.78
CA ILE A 74 -18.66 -10.96 -4.96
C ILE A 74 -19.50 -9.96 -5.75
N LYS A 75 -20.58 -9.50 -5.11
CA LYS A 75 -21.46 -8.45 -5.59
C LYS A 75 -20.67 -7.16 -5.80
N LYS A 76 -20.71 -6.66 -7.03
CA LYS A 76 -20.07 -5.41 -7.45
C LYS A 76 -21.14 -4.38 -7.76
N SER A 77 -20.80 -3.09 -7.65
CA SER A 77 -21.62 -2.03 -8.22
C SER A 77 -21.75 -2.21 -9.74
N ASP A 78 -22.76 -1.60 -10.36
CA ASP A 78 -22.89 -1.63 -11.83
C ASP A 78 -21.64 -1.04 -12.50
N LEU A 79 -21.09 0.04 -11.93
CA LEU A 79 -19.88 0.68 -12.43
C LEU A 79 -18.66 -0.22 -12.24
N ALA A 80 -18.47 -0.84 -11.07
CA ALA A 80 -17.39 -1.79 -10.83
C ALA A 80 -17.48 -3.01 -11.75
N SER A 81 -18.69 -3.50 -12.04
CA SER A 81 -18.91 -4.60 -13.00
C SER A 81 -18.48 -4.20 -14.41
N GLN A 82 -18.81 -2.98 -14.85
CA GLN A 82 -18.37 -2.46 -16.16
C GLN A 82 -16.85 -2.29 -16.25
N LEU A 83 -16.18 -1.97 -15.14
CA LEU A 83 -14.75 -1.65 -15.12
C LEU A 83 -13.87 -2.90 -14.93
N PHE A 84 -14.28 -3.86 -14.10
CA PHE A 84 -13.39 -4.92 -13.59
C PHE A 84 -13.79 -6.36 -13.97
N CYS A 85 -14.91 -6.57 -14.67
CA CYS A 85 -15.29 -7.90 -15.16
C CYS A 85 -14.56 -8.27 -16.46
N VAL A 86 -14.55 -9.58 -16.78
CA VAL A 86 -13.72 -10.21 -17.83
C VAL A 86 -13.84 -9.56 -19.22
N ASP A 87 -15.00 -8.96 -19.54
CA ASP A 87 -15.24 -8.33 -20.84
C ASP A 87 -14.71 -6.87 -20.91
N SER A 88 -14.22 -6.32 -19.79
CA SER A 88 -13.66 -4.98 -19.74
C SER A 88 -12.21 -4.97 -20.24
N PRO A 89 -11.85 -4.06 -21.16
CA PRO A 89 -10.45 -3.87 -21.57
C PRO A 89 -9.56 -3.34 -20.43
N LEU A 90 -10.14 -2.88 -19.31
CA LEU A 90 -9.43 -2.38 -18.14
C LEU A 90 -9.30 -3.41 -17.01
N ALA A 91 -9.81 -4.64 -17.21
CA ALA A 91 -9.76 -5.68 -16.20
C ALA A 91 -8.43 -6.46 -16.17
N HIS A 92 -7.50 -6.19 -17.10
CA HIS A 92 -6.39 -7.08 -17.42
C HIS A 92 -5.52 -7.48 -16.21
N HIS A 93 -5.16 -6.52 -15.36
CA HIS A 93 -4.40 -6.77 -14.13
C HIS A 93 -5.23 -6.60 -12.84
N ALA A 94 -6.54 -6.39 -12.95
CA ALA A 94 -7.40 -6.13 -11.79
C ALA A 94 -7.52 -7.37 -10.88
N TYR A 95 -7.68 -8.54 -11.50
CA TYR A 95 -7.77 -9.81 -10.77
C TYR A 95 -6.46 -10.15 -10.05
N GLU A 96 -5.32 -9.95 -10.71
CA GLU A 96 -4.00 -10.24 -10.15
C GLU A 96 -3.71 -9.32 -8.97
N ALA A 97 -4.04 -8.02 -9.09
CA ALA A 97 -3.95 -7.08 -7.98
C ALA A 97 -4.87 -7.46 -6.81
N TYR A 98 -6.09 -7.94 -7.10
CA TYR A 98 -7.00 -8.47 -6.08
C TYR A 98 -6.39 -9.68 -5.36
N VAL A 99 -5.92 -10.70 -6.08
CA VAL A 99 -5.30 -11.90 -5.48
C VAL A 99 -4.09 -11.50 -4.63
N PHE A 100 -3.24 -10.62 -5.16
CA PHE A 100 -2.08 -10.11 -4.44
C PHE A 100 -2.49 -9.40 -3.14
N ALA A 101 -3.48 -8.51 -3.20
CA ALA A 101 -3.96 -7.74 -2.06
C ALA A 101 -4.59 -8.64 -1.00
N VAL A 102 -5.44 -9.61 -1.40
CA VAL A 102 -6.05 -10.59 -0.50
C VAL A 102 -4.98 -11.39 0.24
N CYS A 103 -4.07 -12.05 -0.48
CA CYS A 103 -3.03 -12.88 0.13
C CYS A 103 -2.11 -12.07 1.05
N SER A 104 -1.66 -10.90 0.60
CA SER A 104 -0.80 -10.00 1.39
C SER A 104 -1.50 -9.51 2.65
N SER A 105 -2.78 -9.14 2.52
CA SER A 105 -3.59 -8.67 3.65
C SER A 105 -3.89 -9.78 4.65
N PHE A 106 -4.14 -11.01 4.19
CA PHE A 106 -4.32 -12.16 5.08
C PHE A 106 -3.06 -12.43 5.90
N LEU A 107 -1.89 -12.48 5.25
CA LEU A 107 -0.59 -12.68 5.90
C LEU A 107 -0.29 -11.57 6.92
N HIS A 108 -0.66 -10.34 6.59
CA HIS A 108 -0.39 -9.17 7.42
C HIS A 108 -1.36 -9.02 8.60
N ALA A 109 -2.65 -9.25 8.38
CA ALA A 109 -3.69 -8.92 9.34
C ALA A 109 -4.15 -10.12 10.20
N SER A 110 -4.00 -11.36 9.72
CA SER A 110 -4.49 -12.54 10.45
C SER A 110 -3.74 -12.79 11.75
N LYS A 111 -4.47 -12.95 12.86
CA LYS A 111 -3.91 -13.32 14.17
C LYS A 111 -3.39 -14.77 14.18
N ARG A 112 -3.69 -15.57 13.15
CA ARG A 112 -3.10 -16.91 12.96
C ARG A 112 -1.60 -16.82 12.65
N VAL A 113 -1.17 -15.74 11.98
CA VAL A 113 0.25 -15.45 11.76
C VAL A 113 0.84 -14.89 13.05
N LYS A 114 1.90 -15.56 13.54
CA LYS A 114 2.62 -15.14 14.74
C LYS A 114 3.22 -13.74 14.55
N ALA A 115 3.10 -12.93 15.58
CA ALA A 115 3.68 -11.60 15.63
C ALA A 115 4.44 -11.43 16.95
N MET A 116 5.52 -10.66 16.91
CA MET A 116 6.35 -10.38 18.08
C MET A 116 6.00 -9.03 18.70
N THR A 117 6.36 -8.85 19.96
CA THR A 117 6.23 -7.54 20.63
C THR A 117 7.30 -6.57 20.13
N TYR A 118 7.12 -5.27 20.38
CA TYR A 118 8.17 -4.27 20.14
C TYR A 118 9.46 -4.61 20.87
N LEU A 119 9.35 -5.08 22.12
CA LEU A 119 10.50 -5.43 22.96
C LEU A 119 11.30 -6.58 22.34
N ASP A 120 10.62 -7.66 21.91
CA ASP A 120 11.27 -8.80 21.27
C ASP A 120 11.90 -8.42 19.93
N PHE A 121 11.22 -7.56 19.16
CA PHE A 121 11.75 -7.07 17.88
C PHE A 121 13.02 -6.24 18.07
N VAL A 122 13.01 -5.30 19.02
CA VAL A 122 14.19 -4.47 19.32
C VAL A 122 15.30 -5.34 19.86
N LYS A 123 15.00 -6.26 20.78
CA LYS A 123 16.00 -7.18 21.30
C LYS A 123 16.69 -7.94 20.17
N LYS A 124 15.91 -8.51 19.24
CA LYS A 124 16.39 -9.31 18.11
C LYS A 124 17.16 -8.52 17.04
N ASN A 125 16.75 -7.28 16.73
CA ASN A 125 17.18 -6.58 15.52
C ASN A 125 17.90 -5.25 15.75
N HIS A 126 17.93 -4.73 16.99
CA HIS A 126 18.51 -3.41 17.24
C HIS A 126 20.05 -3.45 17.15
N PRO A 127 20.70 -2.45 16.54
CA PRO A 127 22.16 -2.42 16.35
C PRO A 127 23.00 -2.41 17.65
N LEU A 128 22.39 -1.98 18.77
CA LEU A 128 22.99 -2.09 20.11
C LEU A 128 23.19 -3.54 20.60
N ASP A 129 22.69 -4.52 19.84
CA ASP A 129 22.93 -5.95 20.01
C ASP A 129 22.59 -6.46 21.42
N PHE A 130 21.31 -6.37 21.79
CA PHE A 130 20.80 -6.80 23.10
C PHE A 130 20.72 -8.34 23.25
N VAL A 131 21.06 -9.11 22.21
CA VAL A 131 21.06 -10.59 22.23
C VAL A 131 22.45 -11.15 22.51
N ASN A 132 23.50 -10.46 22.06
CA ASN A 132 24.87 -10.93 22.24
C ASN A 132 25.36 -10.72 23.68
N PRO A 133 25.73 -11.79 24.41
CA PRO A 133 26.26 -11.70 25.77
C PRO A 133 27.49 -10.82 25.95
N ASP A 134 28.27 -10.63 24.88
CA ASP A 134 29.49 -9.81 24.87
C ASP A 134 29.20 -8.32 24.62
N SER A 135 27.97 -7.97 24.23
CA SER A 135 27.56 -6.57 24.08
C SER A 135 27.43 -5.90 25.46
N PRO A 136 27.90 -4.66 25.64
CA PRO A 136 27.69 -3.91 26.88
C PRO A 136 26.19 -3.70 27.17
N ASN A 137 25.32 -3.84 26.17
CA ASN A 137 23.89 -3.61 26.29
C ASN A 137 23.09 -4.88 26.61
N TYR A 138 23.70 -6.08 26.62
CA TYR A 138 22.99 -7.37 26.83
C TYR A 138 22.14 -7.41 28.11
N ARG A 139 22.58 -6.72 29.15
CA ARG A 139 21.94 -6.68 30.48
C ARG A 139 21.31 -5.33 30.82
N GLU A 140 20.95 -4.54 29.82
CA GLU A 140 20.37 -3.20 30.01
C GLU A 140 18.86 -3.18 29.70
N PRO A 141 17.99 -3.69 30.60
CA PRO A 141 16.55 -3.80 30.36
C PRO A 141 15.87 -2.42 30.21
N PHE A 142 16.38 -1.39 30.91
CA PHE A 142 15.85 -0.03 30.79
C PHE A 142 16.16 0.59 29.43
N LEU A 143 17.37 0.36 28.90
CA LEU A 143 17.75 0.83 27.57
C LEU A 143 16.92 0.12 26.50
N LEU A 144 16.79 -1.20 26.60
CA LEU A 144 15.94 -1.99 25.70
C LEU A 144 14.48 -1.48 25.68
N GLN A 145 13.92 -1.18 26.84
CA GLN A 145 12.56 -0.62 26.95
C GLN A 145 12.45 0.77 26.31
N SER A 146 13.47 1.62 26.52
CA SER A 146 13.54 2.96 25.93
C SER A 146 13.59 2.90 24.39
N GLU A 147 14.42 2.03 23.82
CA GLU A 147 14.49 1.83 22.36
C GLU A 147 13.19 1.25 21.79
N ALA A 148 12.53 0.33 22.51
CA ALA A 148 11.21 -0.16 22.13
C ALA A 148 10.15 0.96 22.12
N ASP A 149 10.20 1.88 23.07
CA ASP A 149 9.31 3.03 23.12
C ASP A 149 9.57 4.05 21.99
N LYS A 150 10.84 4.25 21.61
CA LYS A 150 11.21 5.08 20.46
C LYS A 150 10.69 4.47 19.16
N LEU A 151 10.93 3.18 18.93
CA LEU A 151 10.41 2.45 17.76
C LEU A 151 8.89 2.54 17.70
N ARG A 152 8.19 2.30 18.81
CA ARG A 152 6.73 2.43 18.89
C ARG A 152 6.25 3.81 18.47
N LYS A 153 6.85 4.88 19.00
CA LYS A 153 6.52 6.27 18.64
C LYS A 153 6.83 6.56 17.17
N PHE A 154 7.96 6.09 16.65
CA PHE A 154 8.31 6.25 15.24
C PHE A 154 7.30 5.54 14.33
N ARG A 155 7.04 4.26 14.59
CA ARG A 155 6.06 3.44 13.87
C ARG A 155 4.70 4.09 13.89
N GLN A 156 4.18 4.48 15.05
CA GLN A 156 2.87 5.16 15.15
C GLN A 156 2.82 6.44 14.31
N ARG A 157 3.87 7.26 14.31
CA ARG A 157 3.94 8.46 13.47
C ARG A 157 3.88 8.12 11.97
N ARG A 158 4.65 7.13 11.51
CA ARG A 158 4.65 6.68 10.12
C ARG A 158 3.31 6.08 9.70
N LEU A 159 2.71 5.24 10.56
CA LEU A 159 1.41 4.63 10.34
C LEU A 159 0.29 5.68 10.22
N ASN A 160 0.29 6.70 11.09
CA ASN A 160 -0.71 7.77 11.04
C ASN A 160 -0.58 8.64 9.77
N GLN A 161 0.63 8.77 9.23
CA GLN A 161 0.91 9.58 8.05
C GLN A 161 0.67 8.82 6.73
N GLY A 162 1.01 7.53 6.67
CA GLY A 162 1.08 6.75 5.43
C GLY A 162 -0.26 6.20 4.94
N ARG A 163 -0.39 6.01 3.62
CA ARG A 163 -1.52 5.29 2.96
C ARG A 163 -1.32 3.77 2.91
N VAL A 164 -0.15 3.29 3.33
CA VAL A 164 0.25 1.86 3.28
C VAL A 164 -0.63 0.98 4.18
N TYR A 165 -1.16 1.55 5.25
CA TYR A 165 -1.81 0.81 6.33
C TYR A 165 -3.22 1.33 6.57
N ILE A 166 -4.14 0.41 6.89
CA ILE A 166 -5.49 0.77 7.35
C ILE A 166 -5.35 1.56 8.66
N LYS A 167 -5.56 2.88 8.57
CA LYS A 167 -5.28 3.85 9.64
C LYS A 167 -6.20 3.69 10.85
N GLU A 168 -7.41 3.22 10.62
CA GLU A 168 -8.41 3.12 11.66
C GLU A 168 -8.23 1.82 12.45
N GLY A 169 -7.88 1.97 13.74
CA GLY A 169 -8.02 0.99 14.81
C GLY A 169 -7.37 -0.39 14.63
N THR A 170 -6.47 -0.56 13.66
CA THR A 170 -5.65 -1.77 13.60
C THR A 170 -4.78 -1.85 14.86
N GLN A 171 -4.80 -2.99 15.56
CA GLN A 171 -4.01 -3.19 16.77
C GLN A 171 -2.53 -3.39 16.40
N TRP A 172 -1.82 -2.28 16.15
CA TRP A 172 -0.40 -2.23 15.80
C TRP A 172 0.54 -2.54 16.97
N ASN A 173 0.07 -3.21 18.00
CA ASN A 173 0.88 -3.55 19.18
C ASN A 173 1.85 -4.71 18.92
N ALA A 174 1.77 -5.32 17.73
CA ALA A 174 2.62 -6.42 17.32
C ALA A 174 3.29 -6.13 15.97
N ILE A 175 4.45 -6.74 15.77
CA ILE A 175 5.23 -6.74 14.52
C ILE A 175 5.07 -8.13 13.92
N THR A 176 4.30 -8.24 12.84
CA THR A 176 4.14 -9.49 12.11
C THR A 176 5.44 -9.83 11.38
N LYS A 177 5.67 -11.13 11.15
CA LYS A 177 6.89 -11.64 10.52
C LYS A 177 7.16 -11.00 9.15
N ASP A 178 6.11 -10.77 8.36
CA ASP A 178 6.23 -10.09 7.07
C ASP A 178 6.68 -8.63 7.25
N SER A 179 6.32 -7.96 8.34
CA SER A 179 6.65 -6.55 8.60
C SER A 179 8.02 -6.32 9.24
N GLU A 180 8.71 -7.37 9.70
CA GLU A 180 10.04 -7.23 10.31
C GLU A 180 11.00 -6.47 9.39
N TYR A 181 11.04 -6.85 8.11
CA TYR A 181 11.88 -6.20 7.10
C TYR A 181 11.63 -4.69 7.00
N GLU A 182 10.37 -4.27 7.01
CA GLU A 182 10.03 -2.84 6.94
C GLU A 182 10.56 -2.08 8.16
N TRP A 183 10.40 -2.66 9.34
CA TRP A 183 10.79 -1.99 10.59
C TRP A 183 12.28 -2.07 10.86
N THR A 184 13.02 -3.03 10.31
CA THR A 184 14.49 -2.98 10.35
C THR A 184 15.04 -1.85 9.49
N ARG A 185 14.30 -1.39 8.47
CA ARG A 185 14.66 -0.19 7.66
C ARG A 185 14.82 1.05 8.50
N TYR A 186 14.07 1.11 9.60
CA TYR A 186 14.14 2.24 10.51
C TYR A 186 15.56 2.41 11.05
N TYR A 187 16.21 1.32 11.44
CA TYR A 187 17.58 1.36 11.94
C TYR A 187 18.55 1.76 10.83
N ASP A 188 18.41 1.15 9.64
CA ASP A 188 19.24 1.51 8.47
C ASP A 188 19.21 3.02 8.16
N LEU A 189 18.07 3.69 8.39
CA LEU A 189 17.89 5.12 8.17
C LEU A 189 18.30 6.00 9.37
N GLU A 190 18.25 5.50 10.60
CA GLU A 190 18.67 6.26 11.78
C GLU A 190 20.19 6.26 11.97
N GLU A 191 20.87 5.21 11.53
CA GLU A 191 22.33 5.06 11.70
C GLU A 191 23.15 5.93 10.75
N THR A 192 22.56 6.44 9.66
CA THR A 192 23.27 7.18 8.63
C THR A 192 22.80 8.64 8.51
N ASP A 193 23.75 9.59 8.55
CA ASP A 193 23.51 10.99 8.12
C ASP A 193 23.83 11.16 6.62
N ASP A 194 23.49 10.16 5.82
CA ASP A 194 23.74 10.13 4.39
C ASP A 194 22.62 10.81 3.58
N VAL A 195 22.78 10.82 2.26
CA VAL A 195 21.80 11.37 1.33
C VAL A 195 20.46 10.64 1.44
N VAL A 196 20.47 9.32 1.56
CA VAL A 196 19.28 8.45 1.62
C VAL A 196 18.39 8.81 2.81
N SER A 197 18.97 8.89 4.01
CA SER A 197 18.25 9.25 5.25
C SER A 197 17.67 10.67 5.17
N LYS A 198 18.46 11.64 4.67
CA LYS A 198 18.03 13.03 4.51
C LYS A 198 16.84 13.16 3.56
N VAL A 199 16.85 12.43 2.45
CA VAL A 199 15.77 12.46 1.44
C VAL A 199 14.51 11.79 1.96
N ASP A 200 14.60 10.59 2.55
CA ASP A 200 13.45 9.88 3.12
C ASP A 200 12.73 10.77 4.17
N LYS A 201 13.51 11.45 5.02
CA LYS A 201 12.98 12.42 5.99
C LYS A 201 12.32 13.63 5.34
N ARG A 202 12.88 14.17 4.25
CA ARG A 202 12.30 15.31 3.51
C ARG A 202 10.97 14.93 2.86
N ILE A 203 10.92 13.79 2.17
CA ILE A 203 9.70 13.27 1.52
C ILE A 203 8.62 12.98 2.57
N GLY A 204 8.97 12.29 3.65
CA GLY A 204 8.04 11.98 4.73
C GLY A 204 7.40 13.22 5.38
N ASN A 205 8.05 14.38 5.31
CA ASN A 205 7.56 15.65 5.87
C ASN A 205 7.05 16.65 4.82
N LEU A 206 7.08 16.29 3.54
CA LEU A 206 6.76 17.17 2.43
C LEU A 206 5.31 17.66 2.51
N TYR A 207 4.36 16.72 2.50
CA TYR A 207 2.93 17.02 2.41
C TYR A 207 2.24 17.30 3.75
N LYS A 208 2.88 16.97 4.89
CA LYS A 208 2.23 17.01 6.21
C LYS A 208 1.51 18.34 6.49
N GLY A 209 2.23 19.45 6.37
CA GLY A 209 1.69 20.76 6.75
C GLY A 209 0.57 21.28 5.84
N ILE A 210 0.54 20.89 4.56
CA ILE A 210 -0.54 21.29 3.65
C ILE A 210 -1.76 20.39 3.84
N LYS A 211 -1.58 19.09 4.03
CA LYS A 211 -2.68 18.17 4.36
C LYS A 211 -3.36 18.53 5.68
N ASP A 212 -2.57 18.89 6.69
CA ASP A 212 -3.11 19.35 7.98
C ASP A 212 -3.98 20.62 7.78
N ALA A 213 -3.56 21.55 6.92
CA ALA A 213 -4.30 22.79 6.64
C ALA A 213 -5.58 22.55 5.83
N LEU A 214 -5.52 21.71 4.79
CA LEU A 214 -6.67 21.36 3.95
C LEU A 214 -7.80 20.70 4.75
N ASN A 215 -7.44 19.93 5.79
CA ASN A 215 -8.38 19.24 6.67
C ASN A 215 -8.84 20.07 7.90
N THR A 216 -8.47 21.36 7.98
CA THR A 216 -9.02 22.25 9.04
C THR A 216 -10.43 22.72 8.70
N GLU A 217 -11.14 23.24 9.72
CA GLU A 217 -12.46 23.83 9.56
C GLU A 217 -12.46 24.97 8.54
N GLN A 218 -13.48 25.04 7.68
CA GLN A 218 -13.63 26.05 6.63
C GLN A 218 -14.23 27.35 7.18
N ASP A 219 -13.51 27.97 8.12
CA ASP A 219 -13.85 29.27 8.71
C ASP A 219 -13.35 30.47 7.84
N GLY A 220 -13.62 31.70 8.28
CA GLY A 220 -13.18 32.92 7.59
C GLY A 220 -11.65 33.09 7.42
N GLY A 221 -10.83 32.31 8.12
CA GLY A 221 -9.36 32.29 7.99
C GLY A 221 -8.83 31.08 7.21
N TYR A 222 -9.68 30.20 6.69
CA TYR A 222 -9.29 28.95 6.04
C TYR A 222 -8.36 29.17 4.84
N GLN A 223 -8.71 30.10 3.94
CA GLN A 223 -7.92 30.38 2.74
C GLN A 223 -6.50 30.86 3.10
N ASP A 224 -6.36 31.76 4.06
CA ASP A 224 -5.05 32.26 4.52
C ASP A 224 -4.20 31.15 5.13
N ARG A 225 -4.81 30.24 5.92
CA ARG A 225 -4.11 29.07 6.48
C ARG A 225 -3.61 28.15 5.37
N VAL A 226 -4.46 27.84 4.40
CA VAL A 226 -4.12 26.98 3.26
C VAL A 226 -3.01 27.60 2.42
N GLN A 227 -3.12 28.88 2.04
CA GLN A 227 -2.09 29.58 1.25
C GLN A 227 -0.73 29.68 1.99
N LYS A 228 -0.74 29.95 3.30
CA LYS A 228 0.48 29.98 4.12
C LYS A 228 1.16 28.61 4.16
N SER A 229 0.38 27.54 4.30
CA SER A 229 0.90 26.17 4.25
C SER A 229 1.38 25.76 2.86
N TYR A 230 0.72 26.22 1.80
CA TYR A 230 1.14 26.00 0.41
C TYR A 230 2.49 26.64 0.11
N LYS A 231 2.74 27.89 0.54
CA LYS A 231 4.05 28.54 0.44
C LYS A 231 5.16 27.75 1.16
N LYS A 232 4.86 27.20 2.34
CA LYS A 232 5.79 26.33 3.09
C LYS A 232 6.05 25.01 2.36
N PHE A 233 5.02 24.42 1.75
CA PHE A 233 5.15 23.23 0.92
C PHE A 233 6.11 23.46 -0.25
N LEU A 234 5.92 24.54 -1.03
CA LEU A 234 6.83 24.89 -2.14
C LEU A 234 8.28 25.07 -1.68
N SER A 235 8.50 25.70 -0.53
CA SER A 235 9.85 25.86 0.06
C SER A 235 10.49 24.52 0.44
N LYS A 236 9.71 23.54 0.91
CA LYS A 236 10.20 22.18 1.19
C LYS A 236 10.47 21.41 -0.09
N LEU A 237 9.57 21.52 -1.08
CA LEU A 237 9.66 20.81 -2.35
C LEU A 237 10.95 21.15 -3.09
N ARG A 238 11.31 22.44 -3.18
CA ARG A 238 12.55 22.90 -3.82
C ARG A 238 13.84 22.36 -3.20
N LYS A 239 13.78 21.78 -2.00
CA LYS A 239 14.93 21.17 -1.32
C LYS A 239 15.12 19.70 -1.69
N ILE A 240 14.22 19.09 -2.44
CA ILE A 240 14.33 17.68 -2.82
C ILE A 240 14.91 17.62 -4.22
N LYS A 241 16.11 17.06 -4.34
CA LYS A 241 16.72 16.82 -5.63
C LYS A 241 16.31 15.46 -6.16
N TYR A 242 16.13 15.39 -7.47
CA TYR A 242 15.77 14.17 -8.16
C TYR A 242 16.90 13.14 -8.12
N GLU A 243 18.17 13.57 -8.28
CA GLU A 243 19.34 12.69 -8.11
C GLU A 243 19.34 11.99 -6.74
N ASP A 244 19.06 12.74 -5.68
CA ASP A 244 19.03 12.21 -4.31
C ASP A 244 17.81 11.26 -4.11
N PHE A 245 16.70 11.49 -4.81
CA PHE A 245 15.54 10.59 -4.83
C PHE A 245 15.86 9.26 -5.52
N LEU A 246 16.60 9.30 -6.63
CA LEU A 246 17.05 8.09 -7.32
C LEU A 246 17.98 7.26 -6.44
N GLU A 247 18.89 7.89 -5.68
CA GLU A 247 19.76 7.19 -4.73
C GLU A 247 18.97 6.53 -3.59
N LEU A 248 17.92 7.19 -3.06
CA LEU A 248 17.00 6.57 -2.11
C LEU A 248 16.34 5.32 -2.71
N TYR A 249 15.84 5.41 -3.95
CA TYR A 249 15.18 4.28 -4.59
C TYR A 249 16.14 3.12 -4.88
N LYS A 250 17.36 3.40 -5.35
CA LYS A 250 18.42 2.40 -5.51
C LYS A 250 18.77 1.70 -4.20
N ALA A 251 18.86 2.44 -3.10
CA ALA A 251 19.13 1.88 -1.79
C ALA A 251 18.00 0.94 -1.34
N ASP A 252 16.74 1.36 -1.52
CA ASP A 252 15.56 0.56 -1.19
C ASP A 252 15.48 -0.72 -2.04
N LEU A 253 15.64 -0.63 -3.37
CA LEU A 253 15.69 -1.81 -4.23
C LEU A 253 16.85 -2.72 -3.88
N THR A 254 18.05 -2.18 -3.65
CA THR A 254 19.22 -2.96 -3.24
C THR A 254 18.92 -3.73 -1.95
N ARG A 255 18.23 -3.11 -1.00
CA ARG A 255 17.83 -3.78 0.24
C ARG A 255 16.79 -4.86 -0.01
N ILE A 256 15.82 -4.62 -0.89
CA ILE A 256 14.76 -5.59 -1.22
C ILE A 256 15.39 -6.78 -1.93
N CYS A 257 16.21 -6.52 -2.94
CA CYS A 257 17.00 -7.49 -3.66
C CYS A 257 18.01 -8.22 -2.77
N LYS A 258 18.67 -7.59 -1.79
CA LYS A 258 19.58 -8.32 -0.87
C LYS A 258 18.84 -9.33 0.02
N SER A 259 17.60 -9.06 0.37
CA SER A 259 16.76 -10.01 1.12
C SER A 259 16.36 -11.25 0.30
N THR A 260 16.71 -11.30 -0.99
CA THR A 260 16.38 -12.39 -1.93
C THR A 260 17.22 -13.65 -1.79
N LYS A 261 18.30 -13.68 -1.00
CA LYS A 261 18.97 -14.97 -0.70
C LYS A 261 18.01 -15.99 -0.07
N ASP A 262 16.91 -15.52 0.52
CA ASP A 262 15.81 -16.33 1.05
C ASP A 262 14.48 -16.14 0.30
N ASN A 263 14.34 -15.18 -0.61
CA ASN A 263 13.10 -14.81 -1.32
C ASN A 263 11.82 -14.64 -0.47
N LYS A 264 11.91 -14.63 0.86
CA LYS A 264 10.72 -14.84 1.70
C LYS A 264 9.67 -13.73 1.57
N TYR A 265 10.01 -12.46 1.35
CA TYR A 265 9.03 -11.36 1.40
C TYR A 265 9.15 -10.34 0.26
N LEU A 266 9.65 -10.75 -0.91
CA LEU A 266 9.88 -9.86 -2.06
C LEU A 266 8.64 -9.04 -2.43
N GLY A 267 7.51 -9.71 -2.70
CA GLY A 267 6.29 -9.07 -3.17
C GLY A 267 5.74 -8.07 -2.15
N ILE A 268 5.65 -8.47 -0.88
CA ILE A 268 5.14 -7.60 0.20
C ILE A 268 6.02 -6.37 0.39
N ASN A 269 7.35 -6.51 0.27
CA ASN A 269 8.26 -5.38 0.44
C ASN A 269 8.21 -4.40 -0.74
N LEU A 270 8.04 -4.89 -1.97
CA LEU A 270 7.77 -4.03 -3.13
C LEU A 270 6.44 -3.31 -2.99
N TYR A 271 5.38 -4.02 -2.59
CA TYR A 271 4.07 -3.42 -2.35
C TYR A 271 4.14 -2.28 -1.33
N ARG A 272 4.88 -2.45 -0.23
CA ARG A 272 5.07 -1.39 0.77
C ARG A 272 5.84 -0.20 0.24
N LEU A 273 6.88 -0.44 -0.56
CA LEU A 273 7.66 0.61 -1.18
C LEU A 273 6.78 1.45 -2.11
N GLU A 274 6.05 0.79 -3.00
CA GLU A 274 5.14 1.45 -3.94
C GLU A 274 3.96 2.13 -3.22
N ARG A 275 3.33 1.51 -2.21
CA ARG A 275 2.29 2.19 -1.40
C ARG A 275 2.79 3.41 -0.65
N ARG A 276 4.08 3.49 -0.31
CA ARG A 276 4.65 4.55 0.53
C ARG A 276 5.18 5.72 -0.27
N LEU A 277 6.00 5.40 -1.27
CA LEU A 277 6.81 6.37 -2.00
C LEU A 277 6.47 6.41 -3.49
N GLN A 278 5.81 5.38 -4.04
CA GLN A 278 5.53 5.22 -5.47
C GLN A 278 6.74 5.47 -6.38
N PRO A 279 7.96 5.01 -6.04
CA PRO A 279 9.16 5.45 -6.72
C PRO A 279 9.20 4.99 -8.18
N HIS A 280 8.76 3.77 -8.49
CA HIS A 280 8.73 3.28 -9.87
C HIS A 280 7.80 4.12 -10.75
N LYS A 281 6.61 4.45 -10.23
CA LYS A 281 5.67 5.36 -10.90
C LYS A 281 6.31 6.73 -11.13
N ILE A 282 6.88 7.34 -10.09
CA ILE A 282 7.47 8.68 -10.15
C ILE A 282 8.58 8.77 -11.21
N ILE A 283 9.53 7.83 -11.23
CA ILE A 283 10.65 7.90 -12.18
C ILE A 283 10.18 7.72 -13.62
N ASN A 284 9.18 6.86 -13.85
CA ASN A 284 8.63 6.62 -15.18
C ASN A 284 7.81 7.82 -15.66
N GLU A 285 7.09 8.49 -14.76
CA GLU A 285 6.38 9.73 -15.05
C GLU A 285 7.35 10.86 -15.38
N VAL A 286 8.44 11.03 -14.61
CA VAL A 286 9.48 12.02 -14.93
C VAL A 286 10.06 11.78 -16.31
N LYS A 287 10.38 10.53 -16.66
CA LYS A 287 10.86 10.16 -17.99
C LYS A 287 9.85 10.52 -19.09
N LYS A 288 8.58 10.13 -18.93
CA LYS A 288 7.52 10.46 -19.90
C LYS A 288 7.31 11.97 -20.04
N LEU A 289 7.38 12.73 -18.94
CA LEU A 289 7.28 14.19 -18.95
C LEU A 289 8.46 14.85 -19.68
N THR A 290 9.66 14.26 -19.62
CA THR A 290 10.81 14.75 -20.41
C THR A 290 10.69 14.44 -21.90
N GLU A 291 9.87 13.44 -22.27
CA GLU A 291 9.61 13.04 -23.66
C GLU A 291 8.40 13.77 -24.28
N CYS A 292 7.65 14.56 -23.50
CA CYS A 292 6.50 15.31 -24.00
C CYS A 292 6.91 16.32 -25.09
N SER A 293 6.26 16.24 -26.25
CA SER A 293 6.54 17.12 -27.40
C SER A 293 5.84 18.48 -27.34
N SER A 294 4.90 18.66 -26.42
CA SER A 294 4.18 19.93 -26.23
C SER A 294 3.78 20.18 -24.77
N PRO A 295 3.65 21.46 -24.36
CA PRO A 295 3.13 21.83 -23.05
C PRO A 295 1.75 21.25 -22.73
N GLU A 296 0.86 21.15 -23.72
CA GLU A 296 -0.49 20.61 -23.54
C GLU A 296 -0.47 19.13 -23.15
N LEU A 297 0.38 18.33 -23.82
CA LEU A 297 0.57 16.92 -23.48
C LEU A 297 1.20 16.75 -22.09
N GLU A 298 2.13 17.63 -21.72
CA GLU A 298 2.74 17.63 -20.39
C GLU A 298 1.70 17.92 -19.30
N ALA A 299 0.87 18.96 -19.51
CA ALA A 299 -0.18 19.33 -18.59
C ALA A 299 -1.26 18.25 -18.47
N GLU A 300 -1.66 17.63 -19.58
CA GLU A 300 -2.58 16.48 -19.60
C GLU A 300 -2.00 15.29 -18.82
N LEU A 301 -0.72 14.97 -19.04
CA LEU A 301 -0.04 13.89 -18.34
C LEU A 301 0.00 14.17 -16.82
N LEU A 302 0.39 15.37 -16.39
CA LEU A 302 0.37 15.78 -14.99
C LEU A 302 -1.02 15.66 -14.36
N LEU A 303 -2.08 16.01 -15.09
CA LEU A 303 -3.44 15.84 -14.59
C LEU A 303 -3.79 14.36 -14.40
N LYS A 304 -3.44 13.49 -15.35
CA LYS A 304 -3.65 12.04 -15.24
C LYS A 304 -2.93 11.45 -14.02
N THR A 305 -1.70 11.89 -13.72
CA THR A 305 -0.95 11.38 -12.56
C THR A 305 -1.63 11.67 -11.23
N VAL A 306 -2.35 12.81 -11.14
CA VAL A 306 -3.15 13.20 -9.96
C VAL A 306 -4.32 12.25 -9.73
N PHE A 307 -5.10 11.94 -10.77
CA PHE A 307 -6.19 10.96 -10.64
C PHE A 307 -5.68 9.55 -10.32
N LEU A 308 -4.53 9.17 -10.88
CA LEU A 308 -3.91 7.88 -10.65
C LEU A 308 -3.08 7.82 -9.34
N ASN A 309 -3.12 8.84 -8.48
CA ASN A 309 -2.31 8.91 -7.26
C ASN A 309 -2.58 7.76 -6.28
N GLU A 310 -3.82 7.25 -6.21
CA GLU A 310 -4.18 6.17 -5.30
C GLU A 310 -3.95 4.76 -5.90
N ILE A 311 -3.66 4.67 -7.19
CA ILE A 311 -3.31 3.41 -7.85
C ILE A 311 -1.86 3.05 -7.50
N CYS A 312 -1.70 1.96 -6.76
CA CYS A 312 -0.43 1.52 -6.18
C CYS A 312 0.15 0.27 -6.84
N PHE A 313 -0.54 -0.28 -7.84
CA PHE A 313 -0.07 -1.38 -8.67
C PHE A 313 0.42 -0.81 -10.00
N PRO A 314 1.75 -0.79 -10.25
CA PRO A 314 2.35 -0.27 -11.47
C PRO A 314 1.72 -0.80 -12.76
N LYS A 315 1.35 -2.09 -12.81
CA LYS A 315 0.72 -2.68 -14.01
C LYS A 315 -0.66 -2.12 -14.31
N ILE A 316 -1.50 -1.97 -13.29
CA ILE A 316 -2.80 -1.28 -13.43
C ILE A 316 -2.58 0.18 -13.83
N TYR A 317 -1.61 0.85 -13.21
CA TYR A 317 -1.27 2.22 -13.56
C TYR A 317 -0.87 2.35 -15.05
N GLU A 318 -0.04 1.43 -15.54
CA GLU A 318 0.41 1.36 -16.94
C GLU A 318 -0.75 1.12 -17.91
N ASP A 319 -1.70 0.25 -17.57
CA ASP A 319 -2.91 0.00 -18.36
C ASP A 319 -3.80 1.24 -18.44
N LEU A 320 -3.90 2.00 -17.36
CA LEU A 320 -4.81 3.14 -17.25
C LEU A 320 -4.27 4.41 -17.90
N LEU A 321 -2.97 4.68 -17.79
CA LEU A 321 -2.37 5.95 -18.22
C LEU A 321 -2.68 6.37 -19.67
N PRO A 322 -2.74 5.46 -20.68
CA PRO A 322 -3.08 5.83 -22.05
C PRO A 322 -4.52 6.30 -22.23
N ASN A 323 -5.41 6.04 -21.28
CA ASN A 323 -6.83 6.30 -21.42
C ASN A 323 -7.20 7.79 -21.22
N PRO A 324 -8.42 8.20 -21.64
CA PRO A 324 -8.95 9.53 -21.35
C PRO A 324 -9.12 9.78 -19.85
N VAL A 325 -8.92 11.03 -19.42
CA VAL A 325 -9.04 11.47 -18.01
C VAL A 325 -10.36 11.03 -17.38
N GLY A 326 -11.48 11.18 -18.07
CA GLY A 326 -12.80 10.81 -17.52
C GLY A 326 -13.00 9.30 -17.32
N LEU A 327 -12.20 8.44 -17.95
CA LEU A 327 -12.19 7.00 -17.69
C LEU A 327 -11.26 6.67 -16.53
N ILE A 328 -10.09 7.31 -16.49
CA ILE A 328 -9.12 7.21 -15.40
C ILE A 328 -9.77 7.61 -14.07
N ASP A 329 -10.48 8.74 -14.02
CA ASP A 329 -11.17 9.23 -12.82
C ASP A 329 -12.22 8.23 -12.33
N ARG A 330 -13.09 7.74 -13.22
CA ARG A 330 -14.08 6.71 -12.88
C ARG A 330 -13.44 5.43 -12.33
N TYR A 331 -12.36 4.96 -12.96
CA TYR A 331 -11.64 3.77 -12.48
C TYR A 331 -10.99 4.02 -11.12
N ALA A 332 -10.26 5.12 -10.97
CA ALA A 332 -9.53 5.44 -9.75
C ALA A 332 -10.47 5.59 -8.55
N ASN A 333 -11.63 6.20 -8.76
CA ASN A 333 -12.65 6.35 -7.71
C ASN A 333 -13.23 5.00 -7.28
N GLU A 334 -13.50 4.07 -8.21
CA GLU A 334 -14.07 2.76 -7.85
C GLU A 334 -13.05 1.74 -7.36
N PHE A 335 -11.80 1.81 -7.84
CA PHE A 335 -10.81 0.76 -7.63
C PHE A 335 -10.50 0.53 -6.16
N TYR A 336 -10.28 1.60 -5.39
CA TYR A 336 -9.90 1.46 -3.98
C TYR A 336 -11.03 0.89 -3.13
N TYR A 337 -12.27 1.36 -3.32
CA TYR A 337 -13.43 0.83 -2.60
C TYR A 337 -13.67 -0.64 -2.94
N THR A 338 -13.71 -0.95 -4.24
CA THR A 338 -13.91 -2.34 -4.71
C THR A 338 -12.83 -3.27 -4.16
N LEU A 339 -11.55 -2.92 -4.31
CA LEU A 339 -10.44 -3.75 -3.86
C LEU A 339 -10.48 -3.97 -2.34
N ASN A 340 -10.81 -2.93 -1.56
CA ASN A 340 -10.85 -3.03 -0.11
C ASN A 340 -11.98 -3.95 0.38
N ASP A 341 -13.18 -3.80 -0.19
CA ASP A 341 -14.34 -4.63 0.18
C ASP A 341 -14.10 -6.09 -0.21
N GLU A 342 -13.63 -6.31 -1.43
CA GLU A 342 -13.28 -7.65 -1.92
C GLU A 342 -12.20 -8.30 -1.06
N MET A 343 -11.18 -7.54 -0.67
CA MET A 343 -10.11 -8.00 0.22
C MET A 343 -10.64 -8.44 1.59
N VAL A 344 -11.50 -7.62 2.22
CA VAL A 344 -12.08 -7.93 3.54
C VAL A 344 -12.94 -9.20 3.46
N ILE A 345 -13.86 -9.25 2.50
CA ILE A 345 -14.75 -10.40 2.26
C ILE A 345 -13.92 -11.68 2.07
N SER A 346 -12.95 -11.64 1.17
CA SER A 346 -12.13 -12.79 0.82
C SER A 346 -11.32 -13.28 2.01
N ASN A 347 -10.76 -12.37 2.81
CA ASN A 347 -10.01 -12.74 4.00
C ASN A 347 -10.87 -13.42 5.06
N LEU A 348 -12.12 -12.97 5.27
CA LEU A 348 -13.05 -13.66 6.18
C LEU A 348 -13.35 -15.08 5.70
N ILE A 349 -13.55 -15.27 4.40
CA ILE A 349 -13.76 -16.59 3.79
C ILE A 349 -12.49 -17.45 3.91
N LEU A 350 -11.31 -16.91 3.61
CA LEU A 350 -10.04 -17.62 3.75
C LEU A 350 -9.81 -18.08 5.19
N ASP A 351 -10.22 -17.31 6.20
CA ASP A 351 -10.14 -17.74 7.60
C ASP A 351 -11.00 -18.99 7.88
N VAL A 352 -12.20 -19.10 7.29
CA VAL A 352 -13.02 -20.32 7.31
C VAL A 352 -12.26 -21.49 6.70
N LEU A 353 -11.64 -21.26 5.54
CA LEU A 353 -10.96 -22.32 4.79
C LEU A 353 -9.71 -22.83 5.49
N VAL A 354 -8.94 -21.94 6.11
CA VAL A 354 -7.79 -22.31 6.96
C VAL A 354 -8.27 -23.13 8.17
N GLU A 355 -9.32 -22.69 8.85
CA GLU A 355 -9.86 -23.39 10.02
C GLU A 355 -10.37 -24.80 9.69
N LYS A 356 -11.02 -24.96 8.54
CA LYS A 356 -11.50 -26.25 8.04
C LYS A 356 -10.39 -27.13 7.42
N GLY A 357 -9.15 -26.64 7.38
CA GLY A 357 -8.01 -27.37 6.81
C GLY A 357 -8.01 -27.46 5.28
N PHE A 358 -8.87 -26.71 4.59
CA PHE A 358 -8.97 -26.77 3.13
C PHE A 358 -7.73 -26.23 2.40
N LEU A 359 -6.88 -25.43 3.05
CA LEU A 359 -5.64 -24.92 2.46
C LEU A 359 -4.39 -25.69 2.88
N GLY A 360 -4.55 -26.77 3.66
CA GLY A 360 -3.43 -27.53 4.24
C GLY A 360 -2.73 -26.82 5.39
N GLU A 361 -1.77 -27.50 6.02
CA GLU A 361 -1.03 -26.99 7.19
C GLU A 361 -0.01 -25.90 6.80
N GLU A 362 0.53 -25.96 5.58
CA GLU A 362 1.55 -25.03 5.06
C GLU A 362 0.95 -23.80 4.36
N TRP A 363 -0.29 -23.43 4.67
CA TRP A 363 -1.01 -22.33 4.02
C TRP A 363 -0.23 -21.00 4.08
N GLU A 364 0.51 -20.71 5.17
CA GLU A 364 1.31 -19.48 5.30
C GLU A 364 2.40 -19.43 4.20
N ALA A 365 3.12 -20.52 3.99
CA ALA A 365 4.15 -20.63 2.97
C ALA A 365 3.56 -20.59 1.57
N MET A 366 2.41 -21.24 1.35
CA MET A 366 1.69 -21.21 0.08
C MET A 366 1.27 -19.78 -0.31
N LEU A 367 0.60 -19.04 0.59
CA LEU A 367 0.19 -17.66 0.34
C LEU A 367 1.40 -16.77 0.06
N LEU A 368 2.48 -16.97 0.81
CA LEU A 368 3.70 -16.18 0.65
C LEU A 368 4.38 -16.44 -0.70
N ASN A 369 4.45 -17.70 -1.12
CA ASN A 369 4.98 -18.08 -2.43
C ASN A 369 4.11 -17.51 -3.56
N LYS A 370 2.78 -17.52 -3.41
CA LYS A 370 1.88 -16.88 -4.38
C LYS A 370 2.17 -15.38 -4.50
N VAL A 371 2.24 -14.66 -3.38
CA VAL A 371 2.54 -13.21 -3.36
C VAL A 371 3.90 -12.90 -3.99
N ASN A 372 4.94 -13.70 -3.71
CA ASN A 372 6.26 -13.49 -4.29
C ASN A 372 6.29 -13.82 -5.79
N GLY A 373 5.61 -14.88 -6.22
CA GLY A 373 5.51 -15.26 -7.63
C GLY A 373 4.79 -14.22 -8.48
N MET A 374 3.79 -13.54 -7.91
CA MET A 374 3.03 -12.49 -8.59
C MET A 374 3.71 -11.11 -8.59
N ALA A 375 4.85 -10.95 -7.92
CA ALA A 375 5.44 -9.62 -7.71
C ALA A 375 5.76 -8.89 -9.03
N ASP A 376 6.27 -9.59 -10.04
CA ASP A 376 6.54 -9.01 -11.37
C ASP A 376 5.24 -8.78 -12.17
N GLU A 377 4.26 -9.67 -12.00
CA GLU A 377 2.96 -9.62 -12.70
C GLU A 377 2.08 -8.43 -12.29
N VAL A 378 2.23 -7.92 -11.05
CA VAL A 378 1.44 -6.77 -10.56
C VAL A 378 2.27 -5.51 -10.30
N PHE A 379 3.59 -5.66 -10.14
CA PHE A 379 4.54 -4.55 -10.05
C PHE A 379 5.51 -4.55 -11.24
N TYR A 380 6.74 -5.00 -11.01
CA TYR A 380 7.86 -5.00 -11.94
C TYR A 380 9.00 -5.85 -11.36
N ASN A 381 9.92 -6.27 -12.21
CA ASN A 381 11.14 -6.93 -11.79
C ASN A 381 12.10 -5.94 -11.10
N PRO A 382 12.39 -6.11 -9.80
CA PRO A 382 13.19 -5.14 -9.04
C PRO A 382 14.69 -5.18 -9.39
N GLU A 383 15.21 -6.32 -9.85
CA GLU A 383 16.61 -6.40 -10.31
C GLU A 383 16.77 -5.62 -11.61
N LYS A 384 15.85 -5.82 -12.56
CA LYS A 384 15.82 -5.06 -13.81
C LYS A 384 15.66 -3.56 -13.55
N ALA A 385 14.74 -3.17 -12.69
CA ALA A 385 14.56 -1.76 -12.32
C ALA A 385 15.83 -1.16 -11.69
N LYS A 386 16.54 -1.93 -10.85
CA LYS A 386 17.81 -1.49 -10.25
C LYS A 386 18.91 -1.31 -11.30
N GLU A 387 18.98 -2.19 -12.30
CA GLU A 387 19.90 -2.06 -13.42
C GLU A 387 19.59 -0.83 -14.28
N GLU A 388 18.31 -0.61 -14.59
CA GLU A 388 17.84 0.56 -15.33
C GLU A 388 18.22 1.87 -14.61
N LEU A 389 18.10 1.95 -13.29
CA LEU A 389 18.51 3.14 -12.52
C LEU A 389 20.01 3.48 -12.61
N ASN A 390 20.85 2.55 -13.07
CA ASN A 390 22.27 2.80 -13.30
C ASN A 390 22.57 3.29 -14.72
N THR A 391 21.57 3.35 -15.61
CA THR A 391 21.73 3.97 -16.93
C THR A 391 21.57 5.48 -16.84
N ARG A 392 22.11 6.21 -17.82
CA ARG A 392 21.98 7.68 -17.89
C ARG A 392 20.56 8.13 -18.28
N ASP A 393 19.67 7.20 -18.63
CA ASP A 393 18.36 7.50 -19.19
C ASP A 393 17.42 8.23 -18.21
N PHE A 394 17.71 8.14 -16.90
CA PHE A 394 16.94 8.81 -15.85
C PHE A 394 17.50 10.18 -15.46
N MET A 395 18.61 10.63 -16.07
CA MET A 395 19.24 11.93 -15.78
C MET A 395 19.18 12.85 -17.01
N ALA A 396 18.05 12.83 -17.71
CA ALA A 396 17.78 13.71 -18.84
C ALA A 396 17.79 15.19 -18.43
N ASP A 397 18.03 16.08 -19.42
CA ASP A 397 17.87 17.51 -19.24
C ASP A 397 16.44 17.81 -18.74
N HIS A 398 16.31 18.77 -17.83
CA HIS A 398 15.04 19.16 -17.20
C HIS A 398 14.35 18.10 -16.30
N ALA A 399 14.93 16.92 -16.06
CA ALA A 399 14.32 15.91 -15.20
C ALA A 399 13.99 16.43 -13.78
N GLN A 400 14.85 17.29 -13.22
CA GLN A 400 14.59 17.95 -11.93
C GLN A 400 13.34 18.85 -11.96
N GLU A 401 13.12 19.57 -13.06
CA GLU A 401 11.96 20.44 -13.24
C GLU A 401 10.67 19.60 -13.33
N LYS A 402 10.69 18.53 -14.14
CA LYS A 402 9.55 17.60 -14.27
C LYS A 402 9.23 16.89 -12.96
N PHE A 403 10.25 16.47 -12.22
CA PHE A 403 10.09 15.89 -10.89
C PHE A 403 9.41 16.86 -9.91
N ILE A 404 9.79 18.14 -9.91
CA ILE A 404 9.16 19.15 -9.07
C ILE A 404 7.70 19.37 -9.48
N ARG A 405 7.40 19.49 -10.78
CA ARG A 405 6.02 19.63 -11.29
C ARG A 405 5.15 18.44 -10.90
N LEU A 406 5.68 17.23 -11.03
CA LEU A 406 4.98 16.00 -10.69
C LEU A 406 4.57 15.96 -9.21
N LEU A 407 5.51 16.22 -8.30
CA LEU A 407 5.22 16.25 -6.85
C LEU A 407 4.33 17.44 -6.43
N HIS A 408 4.27 18.47 -7.26
CA HIS A 408 3.48 19.67 -7.02
C HIS A 408 2.03 19.54 -7.49
N ALA A 409 1.77 18.87 -8.61
CA ALA A 409 0.50 18.85 -9.32
C ALA A 409 -0.72 18.51 -8.44
N GLY A 410 -0.64 17.44 -7.65
CA GLY A 410 -1.75 17.05 -6.77
C GLY A 410 -2.08 18.09 -5.71
N VAL A 411 -1.03 18.66 -5.08
CA VAL A 411 -1.20 19.71 -4.05
C VAL A 411 -1.76 20.98 -4.66
N PHE A 412 -1.36 21.31 -5.90
CA PHE A 412 -1.90 22.46 -6.62
C PHE A 412 -3.40 22.33 -6.81
N ILE A 413 -3.87 21.22 -7.37
CA ILE A 413 -5.28 20.97 -7.64
C ILE A 413 -6.09 20.98 -6.33
N GLU A 414 -5.65 20.23 -5.32
CA GLU A 414 -6.32 20.19 -4.00
C GLU A 414 -6.45 21.59 -3.38
N THR A 415 -5.39 22.40 -3.45
CA THR A 415 -5.37 23.77 -2.92
C THR A 415 -6.35 24.69 -3.65
N HIS A 416 -6.39 24.62 -4.99
CA HIS A 416 -7.27 25.46 -5.79
C HIS A 416 -8.73 25.08 -5.63
N MET A 417 -9.03 23.78 -5.59
CA MET A 417 -10.37 23.28 -5.29
C MET A 417 -10.82 23.72 -3.89
N ALA A 418 -10.00 23.52 -2.86
CA ALA A 418 -10.34 23.87 -1.49
C ALA A 418 -10.59 25.38 -1.30
N CYS A 419 -9.87 26.23 -2.04
CA CYS A 419 -10.02 27.67 -1.95
C CYS A 419 -11.02 28.26 -2.98
N ASN A 420 -11.67 27.42 -3.80
CA ASN A 420 -12.51 27.85 -4.92
C ASN A 420 -11.80 28.81 -5.90
N PHE A 421 -10.50 28.59 -6.12
CA PHE A 421 -9.74 29.33 -7.12
C PHE A 421 -9.89 28.70 -8.49
N LYS A 422 -10.20 29.53 -9.50
CA LYS A 422 -10.19 29.08 -10.90
C LYS A 422 -8.75 28.86 -11.35
N PHE A 423 -8.50 27.77 -12.07
CA PHE A 423 -7.22 27.47 -12.70
C PHE A 423 -7.44 26.80 -14.06
N SER A 424 -6.43 26.91 -14.92
CA SER A 424 -6.29 26.17 -16.17
C SER A 424 -5.36 24.97 -15.95
N ILE A 425 -5.52 23.90 -16.73
CA ILE A 425 -4.59 22.76 -16.70
C ILE A 425 -3.14 23.19 -16.97
N MET A 426 -2.95 24.26 -17.74
CA MET A 426 -1.64 24.83 -18.03
C MET A 426 -0.93 25.40 -16.80
N ASP A 427 -1.67 25.74 -15.74
CA ASP A 427 -1.11 26.23 -14.48
C ASP A 427 -0.32 25.15 -13.71
N LEU A 428 -0.38 23.88 -14.16
CA LEU A 428 0.46 22.78 -13.65
C LEU A 428 1.93 22.89 -14.10
N LEU A 429 2.23 23.70 -15.12
CA LEU A 429 3.56 23.81 -15.73
C LEU A 429 4.45 24.90 -15.11
N ILE A 430 4.35 25.14 -13.79
CA ILE A 430 5.08 26.19 -13.05
C ILE A 430 6.48 26.49 -13.60
#